data_AF-A0A4R1ASI6-F1
#
_entry.id   AF-A0A4R1ASI6-F1
#
_cell.length_a   1.000
_cell.length_b   1.000
_cell.length_c   1.000
_cell.angle_alpha   90.00
_cell.angle_beta   90.00
_cell.angle_gamma   90.00
#
_symmetry.space_group_name_H-M   'P 1'
#
loop_
_entity.id
_entity.type
_entity.pdbx_description
1 polymer ?
#
loop_
_entity_poly.entity_id
_entity_poly.type
_entity_poly.pdbx_seq_one_letter_code
_entity_poly.pdbx_strand_id
1 'polypeptide(L)'
;MEKIKTRFCSRCKKNIGKGEFYKTSSYCRSCHKISNQMGKVKRAMRAIDELVEKGIITINDTVSALSLYSSCESRINACLYKKEGYETVRCDWDTPLEFMTDIIVELPTMWTDWQVQTTLYETNKIKSEKPTIDRIDSFGDYTLSNIQMLSFADNSIKAKSKPCVVLVIKDLRLYDTIEFCSLKEMREKLIRKLGIPINATNVKVDTGLIQNLGNGYSCIFQSKNGVVPKSIEPRYKVVIDKKTIKYNIETNEDVEIIEQSQSVFNVGSLSFSI
;
A
#
# COMPACT_ATOMS: atom_id res chain seq x y z
N MET A 1 4.97 -3.51 -49.33
CA MET A 1 4.02 -2.89 -48.37
C MET A 1 2.94 -3.90 -48.03
N GLU A 2 2.86 -4.35 -46.78
CA GLU A 2 1.85 -5.31 -46.35
C GLU A 2 0.49 -4.61 -46.20
N LYS A 3 -0.56 -5.08 -46.90
CA LYS A 3 -1.90 -4.48 -46.78
C LYS A 3 -2.44 -4.77 -45.38
N ILE A 4 -2.65 -3.72 -44.58
CA ILE A 4 -3.28 -3.84 -43.26
C ILE A 4 -4.70 -4.39 -43.44
N LYS A 5 -4.95 -5.58 -42.89
CA LYS A 5 -6.29 -6.19 -42.91
C LYS A 5 -7.23 -5.36 -42.02
N THR A 6 -8.30 -4.84 -42.61
CA THR A 6 -9.37 -4.10 -41.90
C THR A 6 -10.62 -4.96 -41.73
N ARG A 7 -11.47 -4.60 -40.77
CA ARG A 7 -12.78 -5.19 -40.50
C ARG A 7 -13.78 -4.08 -40.20
N PHE A 8 -15.02 -4.25 -40.66
CA PHE A 8 -16.10 -3.31 -40.39
C PHE A 8 -16.67 -3.47 -38.99
N CYS A 9 -16.78 -2.39 -38.22
CA CYS A 9 -17.44 -2.37 -36.92
C CYS A 9 -18.93 -2.08 -37.09
N SER A 10 -19.79 -3.00 -36.65
CA SER A 10 -21.25 -2.89 -36.81
C SER A 10 -21.90 -1.78 -35.97
N ARG A 11 -21.20 -1.26 -34.94
CA ARG A 11 -21.71 -0.19 -34.06
C ARG A 11 -21.32 1.21 -34.52
N CYS A 12 -20.03 1.49 -34.70
CA CYS A 12 -19.58 2.82 -35.15
C CYS A 12 -19.59 2.98 -36.68
N LYS A 13 -19.91 1.91 -37.43
CA LYS A 13 -19.99 1.90 -38.90
C LYS A 13 -18.69 2.30 -39.61
N LYS A 14 -17.53 1.99 -39.02
CA LYS A 14 -16.19 2.29 -39.57
C LYS A 14 -15.40 1.01 -39.88
N ASN A 15 -14.55 1.06 -40.91
CA ASN A 15 -13.52 0.05 -41.16
C ASN A 15 -12.31 0.32 -40.26
N ILE A 16 -11.98 -0.64 -39.39
CA ILE A 16 -10.90 -0.51 -38.39
C ILE A 16 -9.94 -1.68 -38.56
N GLY A 17 -8.65 -1.49 -38.28
CA GLY A 17 -7.65 -2.57 -38.32
C GLY A 17 -8.09 -3.80 -37.52
N LYS A 18 -7.86 -5.00 -38.04
CA LYS A 18 -8.33 -6.26 -37.43
C LYS A 18 -7.83 -6.46 -35.98
N GLY A 19 -6.67 -5.89 -35.64
CA GLY A 19 -6.11 -5.88 -34.28
C GLY A 19 -6.98 -5.15 -33.24
N GLU A 20 -7.87 -4.26 -33.69
CA GLU A 20 -8.76 -3.46 -32.83
C GLU A 20 -10.08 -4.17 -32.48
N PHE A 21 -10.18 -5.47 -32.73
CA PHE A 21 -11.34 -6.28 -32.38
C PHE A 21 -10.95 -7.34 -31.34
N TYR A 22 -11.94 -7.79 -30.57
CA TYR A 22 -11.83 -9.08 -29.86
C TYR A 22 -12.08 -10.22 -30.85
N LYS A 23 -11.51 -11.41 -30.60
CA LYS A 23 -11.55 -12.56 -31.53
C LYS A 23 -12.97 -12.85 -32.07
N THR A 24 -13.99 -12.72 -31.24
CA THR A 24 -15.39 -13.06 -31.56
C THR A 24 -16.32 -11.86 -31.71
N SER A 25 -15.87 -10.64 -31.38
CA SER A 25 -16.75 -9.45 -31.36
C SER A 25 -16.95 -8.88 -32.76
N SER A 26 -18.18 -8.47 -33.10
CA SER A 26 -18.48 -7.64 -34.28
C SER A 26 -18.26 -6.14 -34.04
N TYR A 27 -18.01 -5.75 -32.79
CA TYR A 27 -17.68 -4.40 -32.36
C TYR A 27 -16.17 -4.24 -32.17
N CYS A 28 -15.63 -3.09 -32.54
CA CYS A 28 -14.27 -2.73 -32.19
C CYS A 28 -14.11 -2.55 -30.68
N ARG A 29 -12.88 -2.65 -30.18
CA ARG A 29 -12.52 -2.54 -28.76
C ARG A 29 -13.03 -1.24 -28.13
N SER A 30 -12.99 -0.12 -28.86
CA SER A 30 -13.53 1.17 -28.39
C SER A 30 -15.06 1.10 -28.15
N CYS A 31 -15.81 0.63 -29.14
CA CYS A 31 -17.27 0.43 -29.01
C CYS A 31 -17.63 -0.55 -27.90
N HIS A 32 -16.85 -1.60 -27.72
CA HIS A 32 -17.03 -2.58 -26.64
C HIS A 32 -16.79 -1.95 -25.27
N LYS A 33 -15.71 -1.14 -25.12
CA LYS A 33 -15.43 -0.38 -23.89
C LYS A 33 -16.59 0.55 -23.52
N ILE A 34 -17.11 1.30 -24.50
CA ILE A 34 -18.28 2.18 -24.30
C ILE A 34 -19.50 1.37 -23.85
N SER A 35 -19.78 0.24 -24.51
CA SER A 35 -20.89 -0.65 -24.13
C SER A 35 -20.79 -1.12 -22.68
N ASN A 36 -19.60 -1.59 -22.29
CA ASN A 36 -19.35 -2.08 -20.95
C ASN A 36 -19.47 -0.96 -19.92
N GLN A 37 -18.99 0.24 -20.24
CA GLN A 37 -19.10 1.40 -19.37
C GLN A 37 -20.56 1.81 -19.17
N MET A 38 -21.36 1.89 -20.23
CA MET A 38 -22.79 2.17 -20.12
C MET A 38 -23.52 1.08 -19.32
N GLY A 39 -23.15 -0.20 -19.51
CA GLY A 39 -23.71 -1.32 -18.75
C GLY A 39 -23.44 -1.21 -17.26
N LYS A 40 -22.22 -0.80 -16.88
CA LYS A 40 -21.84 -0.50 -15.48
C LYS A 40 -22.69 0.62 -14.89
N VAL A 41 -22.79 1.76 -15.60
CA VAL A 41 -23.60 2.90 -15.16
C VAL A 41 -25.06 2.51 -14.98
N LYS A 42 -25.66 1.76 -15.92
CA LYS A 42 -27.05 1.30 -15.81
C LYS A 42 -27.31 0.35 -14.63
N ARG A 43 -26.31 -0.42 -14.19
CA ARG A 43 -26.45 -1.25 -12.98
C ARG A 43 -26.37 -0.39 -11.72
N ALA A 44 -25.41 0.54 -11.69
CA ALA A 44 -25.26 1.48 -10.58
C ALA A 44 -26.51 2.36 -10.40
N MET A 45 -27.06 2.92 -11.48
CA MET A 45 -28.29 3.72 -11.40
C MET A 45 -29.48 2.91 -10.88
N ARG A 46 -29.67 1.67 -11.34
CA ARG A 46 -30.73 0.79 -10.80
C ARG A 46 -30.58 0.53 -9.31
N ALA A 47 -29.36 0.29 -8.85
CA ALA A 47 -29.07 0.12 -7.42
C ALA A 47 -29.36 1.41 -6.63
N ILE A 48 -29.04 2.58 -7.19
CA ILE A 48 -29.33 3.88 -6.57
C ILE A 48 -30.84 4.14 -6.52
N ASP A 49 -31.56 3.88 -7.61
CA ASP A 49 -33.02 4.02 -7.66
C ASP A 49 -33.68 3.17 -6.57
N GLU A 50 -33.23 1.93 -6.38
CA GLU A 50 -33.70 1.05 -5.31
C GLU A 50 -33.44 1.64 -3.90
N LEU A 51 -32.28 2.25 -3.66
CA LEU A 51 -31.98 2.89 -2.37
C LEU A 51 -32.80 4.16 -2.13
N VAL A 52 -33.10 4.93 -3.18
CA VAL A 52 -33.99 6.09 -3.13
C VAL A 52 -35.42 5.66 -2.83
N GLU A 53 -35.92 4.62 -3.51
CA GLU A 53 -37.25 4.05 -3.28
C GLU A 53 -37.41 3.52 -1.84
N LYS A 54 -36.35 2.95 -1.26
CA LYS A 54 -36.31 2.52 0.15
C LYS A 54 -36.10 3.65 1.15
N GLY A 55 -35.85 4.88 0.70
CA GLY A 55 -35.57 6.03 1.57
C GLY A 55 -34.24 5.94 2.32
N ILE A 56 -33.30 5.09 1.86
CA ILE A 56 -31.96 4.96 2.45
C ILE A 56 -31.08 6.16 2.07
N ILE A 57 -31.29 6.71 0.87
CA ILE A 57 -30.66 7.94 0.38
C ILE A 57 -31.70 8.84 -0.29
N THR A 58 -31.34 10.10 -0.53
CA THR A 58 -32.15 11.06 -1.28
C THR A 58 -31.65 11.21 -2.72
N ILE A 59 -32.45 11.87 -3.57
CA ILE A 59 -32.05 12.19 -4.94
C ILE A 59 -30.77 13.03 -5.00
N ASN A 60 -30.53 13.88 -3.99
CA ASN A 60 -29.35 14.73 -3.92
C ASN A 60 -28.06 13.92 -3.68
N ASP A 61 -28.20 12.70 -3.17
CA ASP A 61 -27.07 11.82 -2.86
C ASP A 61 -26.60 10.99 -4.05
N THR A 62 -27.32 11.04 -5.17
CA THR A 62 -27.09 10.20 -6.36
C THR A 62 -25.63 10.21 -6.84
N VAL A 63 -24.98 11.37 -6.84
CA VAL A 63 -23.58 11.49 -7.31
C VAL A 63 -22.62 10.77 -6.36
N SER A 64 -22.78 10.98 -5.05
CA SER A 64 -22.01 10.30 -4.00
C SER A 64 -22.25 8.80 -4.02
N ALA A 65 -23.50 8.37 -4.18
CA ALA A 65 -23.90 6.96 -4.24
C ALA A 65 -23.34 6.26 -5.49
N LEU A 66 -23.32 6.94 -6.65
CA LEU A 66 -22.71 6.43 -7.88
C LEU A 66 -21.19 6.25 -7.75
N SER A 67 -20.53 7.20 -7.08
CA SER A 67 -19.11 7.12 -6.77
C SER A 67 -18.81 5.96 -5.81
N LEU A 68 -19.63 5.80 -4.76
CA LEU A 68 -19.52 4.71 -3.78
C LEU A 68 -19.72 3.35 -4.44
N TYR A 69 -20.81 3.15 -5.19
CA TYR A 69 -21.10 1.91 -5.92
C TYR A 69 -19.91 1.49 -6.79
N SER A 70 -19.33 2.44 -7.52
CA SER A 70 -18.17 2.19 -8.37
C SER A 70 -16.94 1.75 -7.58
N SER A 71 -16.75 2.30 -6.38
CA SER A 71 -15.68 1.91 -5.45
C SER A 71 -15.92 0.49 -4.91
N CYS A 72 -17.14 0.18 -4.45
CA CYS A 72 -17.54 -1.16 -4.00
C CYS A 72 -17.30 -2.21 -5.09
N GLU A 73 -17.81 -1.97 -6.31
CA GLU A 73 -17.60 -2.87 -7.46
C GLU A 73 -16.10 -3.08 -7.74
N SER A 74 -15.28 -2.04 -7.59
CA SER A 74 -13.84 -2.16 -7.79
C SER A 74 -13.16 -3.03 -6.74
N ARG A 75 -13.59 -2.98 -5.47
CA ARG A 75 -12.99 -3.73 -4.36
C ARG A 75 -13.37 -5.20 -4.39
N ILE A 76 -14.64 -5.51 -4.62
CA ILE A 76 -15.14 -6.87 -4.81
C ILE A 76 -14.37 -7.53 -5.97
N ASN A 77 -14.28 -6.86 -7.12
CA ASN A 77 -13.55 -7.40 -8.27
C ASN A 77 -12.04 -7.54 -8.03
N ALA A 78 -11.42 -6.68 -7.23
CA ALA A 78 -9.99 -6.80 -6.91
C ALA A 78 -9.71 -8.09 -6.12
N CYS A 79 -10.55 -8.39 -5.13
CA CYS A 79 -10.45 -9.59 -4.30
C CYS A 79 -10.84 -10.86 -5.08
N LEU A 80 -11.94 -10.81 -5.84
CA LEU A 80 -12.46 -11.93 -6.63
C LEU A 80 -11.45 -12.38 -7.71
N TYR A 81 -10.89 -11.43 -8.46
CA TYR A 81 -9.95 -11.73 -9.54
C TYR A 81 -8.49 -11.73 -9.09
N LYS A 82 -8.22 -11.67 -7.79
CA LYS A 82 -6.87 -11.78 -7.21
C LYS A 82 -5.88 -10.84 -7.88
N LYS A 83 -6.26 -9.56 -8.01
CA LYS A 83 -5.37 -8.52 -8.53
C LYS A 83 -4.15 -8.39 -7.63
N GLU A 84 -3.05 -7.92 -8.21
CA GLU A 84 -1.80 -7.67 -7.49
C GLU A 84 -2.04 -6.91 -6.17
N GLY A 85 -1.62 -7.50 -5.06
CA GLY A 85 -1.80 -6.98 -3.70
C GLY A 85 -3.11 -7.37 -3.00
N TYR A 86 -3.97 -8.17 -3.63
CA TYR A 86 -5.27 -8.65 -3.13
C TYR A 86 -5.39 -10.18 -3.17
N GLU A 87 -4.28 -10.91 -3.35
CA GLU A 87 -4.26 -12.36 -3.52
C GLU A 87 -4.84 -13.09 -2.30
N THR A 88 -4.45 -12.65 -1.10
CA THR A 88 -4.90 -13.23 0.17
C THR A 88 -6.07 -12.50 0.80
N VAL A 89 -6.48 -11.37 0.23
CA VAL A 89 -7.51 -10.50 0.79
C VAL A 89 -8.91 -11.00 0.40
N ARG A 90 -9.80 -11.06 1.38
CA ARG A 90 -11.22 -11.39 1.22
C ARG A 90 -12.07 -10.12 1.29
N CYS A 91 -13.28 -10.22 0.75
CA CYS A 91 -14.29 -9.18 0.80
C CYS A 91 -15.58 -9.84 1.26
N ASP A 92 -16.18 -9.34 2.33
CA ASP A 92 -17.37 -9.94 2.94
C ASP A 92 -18.63 -9.78 2.08
N TRP A 93 -18.57 -8.94 1.05
CA TRP A 93 -19.70 -8.62 0.19
C TRP A 93 -19.58 -9.28 -1.19
N ASP A 94 -20.69 -9.87 -1.63
CA ASP A 94 -20.81 -10.46 -2.96
C ASP A 94 -21.26 -9.44 -4.00
N THR A 95 -22.10 -8.47 -3.60
CA THR A 95 -22.64 -7.45 -4.50
C THR A 95 -22.27 -6.02 -4.09
N PRO A 96 -22.09 -5.10 -5.06
CA PRO A 96 -21.82 -3.70 -4.74
C PRO A 96 -22.98 -3.00 -4.02
N LEU A 97 -24.22 -3.47 -4.21
CA LEU A 97 -25.42 -2.92 -3.58
C LEU A 97 -25.45 -3.26 -2.08
N GLU A 98 -25.17 -4.51 -1.70
CA GLU A 98 -25.04 -4.88 -0.27
C GLU A 98 -23.92 -4.07 0.38
N PHE A 99 -22.75 -4.03 -0.25
CA PHE A 99 -21.59 -3.30 0.28
C PHE A 99 -21.88 -1.81 0.49
N MET A 100 -22.47 -1.13 -0.50
CA MET A 100 -22.81 0.29 -0.33
C MET A 100 -23.91 0.50 0.72
N THR A 101 -24.89 -0.42 0.83
CA THR A 101 -25.99 -0.31 1.79
C THR A 101 -25.45 -0.37 3.21
N ASP A 102 -24.56 -1.33 3.50
CA ASP A 102 -23.94 -1.46 4.82
C ASP A 102 -23.11 -0.23 5.18
N ILE A 103 -22.38 0.36 4.23
CA ILE A 103 -21.65 1.61 4.48
C ILE A 103 -22.61 2.76 4.84
N ILE A 104 -23.72 2.90 4.10
CA ILE A 104 -24.67 4.00 4.30
C ILE A 104 -25.42 3.84 5.63
N VAL A 105 -25.84 2.62 5.96
CA VAL A 105 -26.70 2.34 7.11
C VAL A 105 -25.89 2.14 8.39
N GLU A 106 -24.82 1.35 8.34
CA GLU A 106 -24.07 0.94 9.53
C GLU A 106 -22.88 1.87 9.83
N LEU A 107 -22.37 2.60 8.83
CA LEU A 107 -21.22 3.50 8.97
C LEU A 107 -21.54 4.96 8.56
N PRO A 108 -22.51 5.63 9.23
CA PRO A 108 -22.99 6.95 8.83
C PRO A 108 -21.91 8.03 8.80
N THR A 109 -20.90 7.94 9.66
CA THR A 109 -19.74 8.85 9.63
C THR A 109 -18.93 8.68 8.35
N MET A 110 -18.62 7.44 7.98
CA MET A 110 -17.89 7.14 6.74
C MET A 110 -18.70 7.59 5.51
N TRP A 111 -20.02 7.43 5.52
CA TRP A 111 -20.89 7.92 4.45
C TRP A 111 -20.89 9.45 4.34
N THR A 112 -20.96 10.15 5.47
CA THR A 112 -20.89 11.63 5.50
C THR A 112 -19.56 12.12 4.93
N ASP A 113 -18.44 11.54 5.37
CA ASP A 113 -17.12 11.89 4.88
C ASP A 113 -17.01 11.59 3.36
N TRP A 114 -17.62 10.50 2.91
CA TRP A 114 -17.67 10.14 1.49
C TRP A 114 -18.40 11.19 0.65
N GLN A 115 -19.54 11.72 1.11
CA GLN A 115 -20.28 12.78 0.42
C GLN A 115 -19.46 14.07 0.34
N VAL A 116 -18.80 14.46 1.43
CA VAL A 116 -17.91 15.63 1.47
C VAL A 116 -16.76 15.47 0.47
N GLN A 117 -16.07 14.33 0.51
CA GLN A 117 -14.93 14.07 -0.37
C GLN A 117 -15.37 13.96 -1.85
N THR A 118 -16.55 13.41 -2.12
CA THR A 118 -17.12 13.40 -3.47
C THR A 118 -17.38 14.82 -3.97
N THR A 119 -17.94 15.69 -3.13
CA THR A 119 -18.21 17.10 -3.48
C THR A 119 -16.91 17.85 -3.81
N LEU A 120 -15.84 17.64 -3.03
CA LEU A 120 -14.52 18.21 -3.32
C LEU A 120 -14.00 17.74 -4.68
N TYR A 121 -14.03 16.42 -4.93
CA TYR A 121 -13.61 15.85 -6.19
C TYR A 121 -14.43 16.38 -7.38
N GLU A 122 -15.75 16.46 -7.24
CA GLU A 122 -16.63 16.95 -8.29
C GLU A 122 -16.44 18.45 -8.57
N THR A 123 -16.06 19.23 -7.56
CA THR A 123 -15.76 20.66 -7.70
C THR A 123 -14.45 20.88 -8.43
N ASN A 124 -13.38 20.21 -8.00
CA ASN A 124 -12.03 20.51 -8.49
C ASN A 124 -11.59 19.60 -9.65
N LYS A 125 -12.25 18.44 -9.81
CA LYS A 125 -11.88 17.37 -10.74
C LYS A 125 -10.44 16.87 -10.58
N ILE A 126 -9.85 17.04 -9.39
CA ILE A 126 -8.49 16.62 -9.09
C ILE A 126 -8.48 15.16 -8.65
N LYS A 127 -7.75 14.31 -9.38
CA LYS A 127 -7.71 12.85 -9.12
C LYS A 127 -7.31 12.48 -7.68
N SER A 128 -6.42 13.24 -7.04
CA SER A 128 -6.01 12.98 -5.65
C SER A 128 -7.15 13.09 -4.64
N GLU A 129 -8.18 13.87 -4.95
CA GLU A 129 -9.34 14.10 -4.09
C GLU A 129 -10.45 13.06 -4.34
N LYS A 130 -10.28 12.15 -5.30
CA LYS A 130 -11.29 11.13 -5.56
C LYS A 130 -11.46 10.25 -4.30
N PRO A 131 -12.68 10.07 -3.77
CA PRO A 131 -12.90 9.19 -2.63
C PRO A 131 -12.63 7.73 -3.00
N THR A 132 -12.08 6.97 -2.07
CA THR A 132 -11.76 5.56 -2.21
C THR A 132 -12.10 4.79 -0.95
N ILE A 133 -12.48 3.52 -1.10
CA ILE A 133 -12.58 2.58 0.04
C ILE A 133 -11.21 1.96 0.25
N ASP A 134 -10.73 2.02 1.49
CA ASP A 134 -9.50 1.39 1.97
C ASP A 134 -9.77 0.54 3.22
N ARG A 135 -8.85 -0.35 3.56
CA ARG A 135 -8.93 -1.13 4.81
C ARG A 135 -8.32 -0.35 5.96
N ILE A 136 -8.88 -0.37 7.17
CA ILE A 136 -8.26 0.29 8.34
C ILE A 136 -6.91 -0.38 8.65
N ASP A 137 -6.94 -1.69 8.90
CA ASP A 137 -5.78 -2.56 8.92
C ASP A 137 -5.49 -3.08 7.51
N SER A 138 -4.32 -2.72 6.98
CA SER A 138 -3.85 -3.13 5.66
C SER A 138 -3.51 -4.63 5.56
N PHE A 139 -3.41 -5.33 6.68
CA PHE A 139 -3.22 -6.79 6.71
C PHE A 139 -4.54 -7.57 6.81
N GLY A 140 -5.63 -6.93 7.23
CA GLY A 140 -6.95 -7.56 7.37
C GLY A 140 -7.75 -7.66 6.06
N ASP A 141 -8.99 -8.14 6.15
CA ASP A 141 -9.91 -8.28 5.02
C ASP A 141 -10.79 -7.03 4.84
N TYR A 142 -11.53 -6.94 3.72
CA TYR A 142 -12.61 -5.97 3.58
C TYR A 142 -13.83 -6.49 4.34
N THR A 143 -13.95 -6.07 5.60
CA THR A 143 -15.06 -6.35 6.52
C THR A 143 -15.68 -5.05 7.02
N LEU A 144 -16.90 -5.09 7.56
CA LEU A 144 -17.59 -3.87 8.03
C LEU A 144 -16.77 -3.09 9.08
N SER A 145 -16.06 -3.81 9.97
CA SER A 145 -15.23 -3.21 11.01
C SER A 145 -13.83 -2.79 10.55
N ASN A 146 -13.44 -3.13 9.31
CA ASN A 146 -12.09 -2.92 8.80
C ASN A 146 -12.06 -2.08 7.51
N ILE A 147 -13.06 -1.23 7.28
CA ILE A 147 -13.11 -0.31 6.13
C ILE A 147 -13.14 1.14 6.57
N GLN A 148 -12.60 2.00 5.71
CA GLN A 148 -12.63 3.45 5.89
C GLN A 148 -12.66 4.17 4.53
N MET A 149 -13.11 5.41 4.53
CA MET A 149 -12.99 6.31 3.38
C MET A 149 -11.67 7.05 3.46
N LEU A 150 -10.92 7.08 2.36
CA LEU A 150 -9.77 7.95 2.17
C LEU A 150 -9.82 8.62 0.80
N SER A 151 -9.26 9.82 0.70
CA SER A 151 -8.91 10.39 -0.61
C SER A 151 -7.92 9.47 -1.33
N PHE A 152 -7.89 9.53 -2.66
CA PHE A 152 -6.93 8.75 -3.44
C PHE A 152 -5.47 9.08 -3.07
N ALA A 153 -5.19 10.34 -2.73
CA ALA A 153 -3.87 10.74 -2.23
C ALA A 153 -3.53 10.10 -0.89
N ASP A 154 -4.43 10.16 0.09
CA ASP A 154 -4.18 9.60 1.42
C ASP A 154 -4.07 8.08 1.38
N ASN A 155 -4.92 7.42 0.59
CA ASN A 155 -4.81 5.98 0.33
C ASN A 155 -3.47 5.64 -0.33
N SER A 156 -3.02 6.45 -1.30
CA SER A 156 -1.69 6.26 -1.93
C SER A 156 -0.54 6.47 -0.95
N ILE A 157 -0.66 7.42 -0.02
CA ILE A 157 0.32 7.64 1.05
C ILE A 157 0.34 6.44 1.99
N LYS A 158 -0.84 5.96 2.39
CA LYS A 158 -0.99 4.82 3.29
C LYS A 158 -0.50 3.50 2.67
N ALA A 159 -0.77 3.25 1.40
CA ALA A 159 -0.24 2.10 0.69
C ALA A 159 1.31 2.12 0.63
N LYS A 160 1.91 3.31 0.69
CA LYS A 160 3.37 3.50 0.74
C LYS A 160 3.95 3.44 2.16
N SER A 161 3.12 3.58 3.21
CA SER A 161 3.57 3.40 4.59
C SER A 161 3.76 1.91 4.90
N LYS A 162 4.94 1.39 4.58
CA LYS A 162 5.36 0.06 5.04
C LYS A 162 5.88 0.18 6.48
N PRO A 163 5.46 -0.71 7.40
CA PRO A 163 6.13 -0.86 8.69
C PRO A 163 7.61 -1.08 8.49
N CYS A 164 8.44 -0.45 9.31
CA CYS A 164 9.87 -0.54 9.20
C CYS A 164 10.56 -0.51 10.55
N VAL A 165 11.72 -1.15 10.58
CA VAL A 165 12.65 -1.13 11.70
C VAL A 165 13.86 -0.29 11.31
N VAL A 166 14.32 0.49 12.27
CA VAL A 166 15.50 1.34 12.12
C VAL A 166 16.49 0.98 13.21
N LEU A 167 17.68 0.59 12.79
CA LEU A 167 18.83 0.54 13.68
C LEU A 167 19.48 1.90 13.70
N VAL A 168 19.55 2.50 14.87
CA VAL A 168 20.23 3.76 15.09
C VAL A 168 21.63 3.46 15.59
N ILE A 169 22.63 3.95 14.89
CA ILE A 169 24.05 3.83 15.23
C ILE A 169 24.53 5.22 15.61
N LYS A 170 25.21 5.35 16.75
CA LYS A 170 25.84 6.60 17.17
C LYS A 170 27.30 6.34 17.47
N ASP A 171 28.19 7.13 16.87
CA ASP A 171 29.64 7.04 17.10
C ASP A 171 30.17 5.59 16.97
N LEU A 172 29.73 4.91 15.90
CA LEU A 172 30.06 3.52 15.56
C LEU A 172 29.52 2.44 16.52
N ARG A 173 28.60 2.79 17.44
CA ARG A 173 27.94 1.85 18.34
C ARG A 173 26.45 1.78 18.06
N LEU A 174 25.86 0.59 18.19
CA LEU A 174 24.40 0.46 18.17
C LEU A 174 23.83 1.24 19.36
N TYR A 175 22.99 2.23 19.05
CA TYR A 175 22.38 3.11 20.03
C TYR A 175 20.96 2.67 20.36
N ASP A 176 20.14 2.36 19.35
CA ASP A 176 18.74 1.98 19.54
C ASP A 176 18.23 1.12 18.37
N THR A 177 17.16 0.36 18.60
CA THR A 177 16.38 -0.34 17.57
C THR A 177 14.94 0.09 17.70
N ILE A 178 14.43 0.80 16.69
CA ILE A 178 13.10 1.41 16.77
C ILE A 178 12.22 0.85 15.65
N GLU A 179 11.06 0.34 16.03
CA GLU A 179 10.01 -0.05 15.11
C GLU A 179 9.05 1.11 14.84
N PHE A 180 8.63 1.25 13.59
CA PHE A 180 7.68 2.25 13.15
C PHE A 180 6.58 1.60 12.31
N CYS A 181 5.36 2.13 12.44
CA CYS A 181 4.25 1.70 11.62
C CYS A 181 4.40 2.18 10.17
N SER A 182 5.24 3.20 9.93
CA SER A 182 5.50 3.74 8.60
C SER A 182 6.83 4.47 8.45
N LEU A 183 7.30 4.59 7.21
CA LEU A 183 8.41 5.49 6.86
C LEU A 183 8.14 6.97 7.20
N LYS A 184 6.87 7.41 7.14
CA LYS A 184 6.51 8.79 7.48
C LYS A 184 6.71 9.05 8.97
N GLU A 185 6.15 8.18 9.81
CA GLU A 185 6.29 8.23 11.27
C GLU A 185 7.76 8.17 11.68
N MET A 186 8.53 7.28 11.03
CA MET A 186 9.97 7.19 11.19
C MET A 186 10.66 8.53 10.96
N ARG A 187 10.41 9.20 9.83
CA ARG A 187 11.05 10.50 9.52
C ARG A 187 10.69 11.55 10.56
N GLU A 188 9.42 11.66 10.93
CA GLU A 188 8.95 12.62 11.93
C GLU A 188 9.60 12.39 13.29
N LYS A 189 9.68 11.13 13.75
CA LYS A 189 10.31 10.78 15.02
C LYS A 189 11.83 10.96 15.01
N LEU A 190 12.52 10.63 13.91
CA LEU A 190 13.97 10.87 13.79
C LEU A 190 14.30 12.38 13.88
N ILE A 191 13.52 13.22 13.22
CA ILE A 191 13.69 14.69 13.28
C ILE A 191 13.42 15.19 14.71
N ARG A 192 12.28 14.82 15.30
CA ARG A 192 11.85 15.34 16.60
C ARG A 192 12.66 14.81 17.78
N LYS A 193 12.97 13.49 17.79
CA LYS A 193 13.59 12.81 18.93
C LYS A 193 15.12 12.86 18.89
N LEU A 194 15.72 12.75 17.71
CA LEU A 194 17.17 12.65 17.54
C LEU A 194 17.80 13.93 16.95
N GLY A 195 16.99 14.92 16.58
CA GLY A 195 17.48 16.17 16.00
C GLY A 195 18.15 15.98 14.63
N ILE A 196 17.77 14.93 13.90
CA ILE A 196 18.34 14.63 12.58
C ILE A 196 17.80 15.64 11.56
N PRO A 197 18.66 16.29 10.74
CA PRO A 197 18.21 17.24 9.72
C PRO A 197 17.23 16.59 8.73
N ILE A 198 16.19 17.31 8.32
CA ILE A 198 15.18 16.80 7.37
C ILE A 198 15.81 16.28 6.07
N ASN A 199 16.87 16.94 5.59
CA ASN A 199 17.59 16.56 4.37
C ASN A 199 18.29 15.20 4.51
N ALA A 200 18.70 14.84 5.73
CA ALA A 200 19.31 13.55 6.04
C ALA A 200 18.27 12.42 6.14
N THR A 201 16.97 12.73 6.20
CA THR A 201 15.89 11.73 6.27
C THR A 201 15.43 11.18 4.93
N ASN A 202 16.05 11.61 3.82
CA ASN A 202 15.88 11.04 2.47
C ASN A 202 16.67 9.73 2.33
N VAL A 203 16.27 8.77 3.15
CA VAL A 203 16.96 7.50 3.34
C VAL A 203 16.42 6.44 2.38
N LYS A 204 17.33 5.62 1.88
CA LYS A 204 17.00 4.44 1.09
C LYS A 204 16.65 3.30 2.04
N VAL A 205 15.54 2.62 1.74
CA VAL A 205 15.01 1.52 2.57
C VAL A 205 15.39 0.19 1.92
N ASP A 206 15.58 -0.86 2.72
CA ASP A 206 15.86 -2.22 2.24
C ASP A 206 17.16 -2.33 1.43
N THR A 207 18.13 -1.45 1.71
CA THR A 207 19.43 -1.49 1.01
C THR A 207 20.47 -2.34 1.75
N GLY A 208 20.26 -2.57 3.04
CA GLY A 208 21.26 -3.15 3.94
C GLY A 208 22.51 -2.29 4.10
N LEU A 209 22.40 -0.99 3.80
CA LEU A 209 23.49 -0.03 3.91
C LEU A 209 23.32 0.87 5.14
N ILE A 210 24.43 1.05 5.86
CA ILE A 210 24.59 2.09 6.86
C ILE A 210 24.59 3.44 6.16
N GLN A 211 23.61 4.28 6.49
CA GLN A 211 23.45 5.63 5.96
C GLN A 211 23.75 6.65 7.04
N ASN A 212 24.71 7.54 6.76
CA ASN A 212 25.11 8.61 7.67
C ASN A 212 24.02 9.69 7.70
N LEU A 213 23.56 10.06 8.90
CA LEU A 213 22.50 11.05 9.12
C LEU A 213 23.03 12.39 9.65
N GLY A 214 24.34 12.52 9.87
CA GLY A 214 24.99 13.67 10.50
C GLY A 214 25.01 13.57 12.03
N ASN A 215 25.73 14.49 12.68
CA ASN A 215 25.82 14.60 14.15
C ASN A 215 26.22 13.30 14.87
N GLY A 216 27.11 12.51 14.26
CA GLY A 216 27.54 11.21 14.79
C GLY A 216 26.52 10.08 14.63
N TYR A 217 25.34 10.35 14.07
CA TYR A 217 24.31 9.34 13.81
C TYR A 217 24.46 8.70 12.43
N SER A 218 24.22 7.40 12.39
CA SER A 218 24.06 6.59 11.20
C SER A 218 22.92 5.60 11.42
N CYS A 219 22.44 4.96 10.37
CA CYS A 219 21.30 4.07 10.50
C CYS A 219 21.19 3.05 9.38
N ILE A 220 20.42 1.99 9.64
CA ILE A 220 19.98 1.03 8.63
C ILE A 220 18.46 0.97 8.67
N PHE A 221 17.82 1.08 7.51
CA PHE A 221 16.37 1.00 7.37
C PHE A 221 15.97 -0.29 6.69
N GLN A 222 15.06 -1.03 7.32
CA GLN A 222 14.49 -2.23 6.74
C GLN A 222 12.98 -2.27 6.97
N SER A 223 12.20 -2.40 5.91
CA SER A 223 10.77 -2.66 6.01
C SER A 223 10.55 -4.10 6.48
N LYS A 224 9.45 -4.35 7.21
CA LYS A 224 9.16 -5.66 7.83
C LYS A 224 9.16 -6.82 6.82
N ASN A 225 8.80 -6.54 5.57
CA ASN A 225 8.81 -7.49 4.45
C ASN A 225 9.82 -7.09 3.35
N GLY A 226 10.80 -6.27 3.71
CA GLY A 226 11.80 -5.76 2.80
C GLY A 226 12.83 -6.82 2.43
N VAL A 227 13.11 -6.96 1.14
CA VAL A 227 14.19 -7.82 0.67
C VAL A 227 15.43 -6.97 0.46
N VAL A 228 16.46 -7.21 1.26
CA VAL A 228 17.77 -6.59 1.08
C VAL A 228 18.49 -7.27 -0.10
N PRO A 229 18.86 -6.53 -1.15
CA PRO A 229 19.59 -7.10 -2.27
C PRO A 229 20.93 -7.70 -1.81
N LYS A 230 21.20 -8.95 -2.18
CA LYS A 230 22.52 -9.55 -1.95
C LYS A 230 23.55 -8.80 -2.78
N SER A 231 24.49 -8.13 -2.12
CA SER A 231 25.65 -7.54 -2.79
C SER A 231 26.76 -8.58 -2.88
N ILE A 232 27.32 -8.74 -4.09
CA ILE A 232 28.48 -9.62 -4.34
C ILE A 232 29.76 -8.98 -3.79
N GLU A 233 29.80 -7.65 -3.77
CA GLU A 233 30.93 -6.89 -3.24
C GLU A 233 30.85 -6.80 -1.72
N PRO A 234 31.89 -7.22 -0.98
CA PRO A 234 31.93 -7.08 0.47
C PRO A 234 31.96 -5.60 0.86
N ARG A 235 31.03 -5.18 1.72
CA ARG A 235 30.91 -3.78 2.20
C ARG A 235 31.22 -3.64 3.68
N TYR A 236 31.00 -4.71 4.44
CA TYR A 236 31.18 -4.74 5.87
C TYR A 236 32.07 -5.92 6.25
N LYS A 237 32.87 -5.70 7.28
CA LYS A 237 33.64 -6.74 7.96
C LYS A 237 32.92 -7.05 9.26
N VAL A 238 32.40 -8.27 9.38
CA VAL A 238 31.82 -8.76 10.63
C VAL A 238 32.94 -9.40 11.43
N VAL A 239 33.10 -8.93 12.66
CA VAL A 239 34.05 -9.49 13.64
C VAL A 239 33.22 -10.00 14.81
N ILE A 240 33.30 -11.30 15.05
CA ILE A 240 32.64 -11.96 16.18
C ILE A 240 33.75 -12.43 17.12
N ASP A 241 33.82 -11.79 18.29
CA ASP A 241 34.70 -12.20 19.37
C ASP A 241 33.94 -13.12 20.33
N LYS A 242 34.41 -14.36 20.47
CA LYS A 242 33.90 -15.33 21.43
C LYS A 242 34.92 -15.50 22.55
N LYS A 243 34.49 -15.25 23.79
CA LYS A 243 35.30 -15.41 25.00
C LYS A 243 34.59 -16.35 25.97
N THR A 244 35.26 -17.43 26.35
CA THR A 244 34.82 -18.33 27.43
C THR A 244 35.62 -17.98 28.67
N ILE A 245 34.94 -17.54 29.72
CA ILE A 245 35.55 -17.04 30.94
C ILE A 245 35.13 -17.93 32.11
N LYS A 246 36.09 -18.32 32.93
CA LYS A 246 35.86 -18.82 34.29
C LYS A 246 35.78 -17.64 35.23
N TYR A 247 34.69 -17.50 35.96
CA TYR A 247 34.52 -16.44 36.96
C TYR A 247 34.19 -17.03 38.33
N ASN A 248 34.51 -16.28 39.38
CA ASN A 248 34.17 -16.62 40.75
C ASN A 248 32.69 -16.30 40.98
N ILE A 249 31.90 -17.26 41.44
CA ILE A 249 30.45 -17.11 41.61
C ILE A 249 30.11 -16.11 42.72
N GLU A 250 30.91 -16.03 43.77
CA GLU A 250 30.64 -15.18 44.93
C GLU A 250 31.02 -13.72 44.68
N THR A 251 32.11 -13.46 43.95
CA THR A 251 32.58 -12.09 43.66
C THR A 251 32.20 -11.58 42.28
N ASN A 252 31.74 -12.48 41.40
CA ASN A 252 31.48 -12.24 39.98
C ASN A 252 32.70 -11.70 39.21
N GLU A 253 33.90 -11.97 39.71
CA GLU A 253 35.16 -11.56 39.10
C GLU A 253 35.66 -12.62 38.12
N ASP A 254 36.13 -12.17 36.96
CA ASP A 254 36.81 -13.00 35.96
C ASP A 254 38.09 -13.59 36.58
N VAL A 255 38.20 -14.91 36.64
CA VAL A 255 39.35 -15.64 37.19
C VAL A 255 40.32 -16.03 36.07
N GLU A 256 39.80 -16.54 34.96
CA GLU A 256 40.62 -17.09 33.87
C GLU A 256 39.86 -17.05 32.53
N ILE A 257 40.58 -16.73 31.45
CA ILE A 257 40.05 -16.87 30.09
C ILE A 257 40.40 -18.28 29.60
N ILE A 258 39.40 -19.16 29.52
CA ILE A 258 39.58 -20.56 29.08
C ILE A 258 39.82 -20.62 27.58
N GLU A 259 39.07 -19.83 26.82
CA GLU A 259 39.10 -19.86 25.36
C GLU A 259 38.78 -18.47 24.81
N GLN A 260 39.53 -18.03 23.82
CA GLN A 260 39.22 -16.85 23.04
C GLN A 260 39.39 -17.18 21.57
N SER A 261 38.34 -16.93 20.79
CA SER A 261 38.39 -17.06 19.34
C SER A 261 37.76 -15.84 18.70
N GLN A 262 38.30 -15.45 17.55
CA GLN A 262 37.77 -14.38 16.73
C GLN A 262 37.41 -14.97 15.37
N SER A 263 36.14 -14.80 14.98
CA SER A 263 35.67 -15.14 13.64
C SER A 263 35.49 -13.86 12.83
N VAL A 264 36.07 -13.84 11.63
CA VAL A 264 36.01 -12.70 10.73
C VAL A 264 35.47 -13.15 9.38
N PHE A 265 34.43 -12.47 8.90
CA PHE A 265 33.91 -12.69 7.56
C PHE A 265 33.39 -11.39 6.97
N ASN A 266 33.41 -11.31 5.64
CA ASN A 266 32.94 -10.12 4.93
C ASN A 266 31.49 -10.34 4.49
N VAL A 267 30.68 -9.29 4.59
CA VAL A 267 29.28 -9.30 4.14
C VAL A 267 29.03 -8.10 3.21
N GLY A 268 28.28 -8.33 2.14
CA GLY A 268 27.95 -7.27 1.17
C GLY A 268 26.79 -6.37 1.62
N SER A 269 25.95 -6.85 2.53
CA SER A 269 24.78 -6.14 3.03
C SER A 269 24.40 -6.65 4.41
N LEU A 270 23.82 -5.78 5.24
CA LEU A 270 23.25 -6.15 6.53
C LEU A 270 21.74 -6.30 6.40
N SER A 271 21.19 -7.42 6.86
CA SER A 271 19.75 -7.63 6.95
C SER A 271 19.43 -8.15 8.34
N PHE A 272 18.28 -7.76 8.86
CA PHE A 272 17.77 -8.21 10.15
C PHE A 272 16.53 -9.04 9.91
N SER A 273 16.43 -10.17 10.59
CA SER A 273 15.17 -10.90 10.69
C SER A 273 14.32 -10.16 11.72
N ILE A 274 13.18 -9.62 11.26
CA ILE A 274 12.18 -8.93 12.06
C ILE A 274 11.01 -9.90 12.25
#